data_AF-X0Y8U5-F1
#
_entry.id   AF-X0Y8U5-F1
#
_cell.length_a   1.000
_cell.length_b   1.000
_cell.length_c   1.000
_cell.angle_alpha   90.00
_cell.angle_beta   90.00
_cell.angle_gamma   90.00
#
_symmetry.space_group_name_H-M   'P 1'
#
loop_
_entity.id
_entity.type
_entity.pdbx_description
1 polymer ?
#
loop_
_entity_poly.entity_id
_entity_poly.type
_entity_poly.pdbx_seq_one_letter_code
_entity_poly.pdbx_strand_id
1 'polypeptide(L)'
;QPPGPDPKAPAIDVNRRPPRQVKVAGAAGKRGGFHRQVRIKFARRDGEMRGISWADVNGDEMLDAYLCRQGGNVLLVNQHDGFKDMTSAMGLSGGSRAGAWAAYNGDDHPDLLTNNFQLFTHVGGKFRNDSKLLRPPKPRNPEGAGWIDYNGDGRPDILITNGEHGIRLYENTGRGPKWFRDVSDKAGLGRKGLGAGNGDFVVILDYDGDGRPDFLYNLADGVLAHNTGR
;
A
#
# COMPACT_ATOMS: atom_id res chain seq x y z
N GLN A 1 3.21 30.08 35.48
CA GLN A 1 2.54 28.89 36.05
C GLN A 1 1.51 28.40 35.03
N PRO A 2 1.43 27.10 34.72
CA PRO A 2 0.30 26.58 33.96
C PRO A 2 -0.97 26.62 34.83
N PRO A 3 -2.17 26.76 34.24
CA PRO A 3 -3.41 26.80 34.99
C PRO A 3 -3.66 25.45 35.69
N GLY A 4 -4.16 25.51 36.94
CA GLY A 4 -4.50 24.34 37.74
C GLY A 4 -5.69 23.54 37.18
N PRO A 5 -5.83 22.26 37.56
CA PRO A 5 -6.84 21.37 37.00
C PRO A 5 -8.27 21.77 37.41
N ASP A 6 -9.20 21.65 36.45
CA ASP A 6 -10.63 21.95 36.62
C ASP A 6 -11.30 20.94 37.59
N PRO A 7 -11.93 21.40 38.69
CA PRO A 7 -12.56 20.53 39.69
C PRO A 7 -13.85 19.84 39.24
N LYS A 8 -14.29 19.98 37.97
CA LYS A 8 -15.51 19.33 37.43
C LYS A 8 -15.26 18.21 36.41
N ALA A 9 -14.03 17.69 36.28
CA ALA A 9 -13.78 16.55 35.43
C ALA A 9 -14.43 15.26 36.01
N PRO A 10 -15.30 14.55 35.28
CA PRO A 10 -15.86 13.28 35.77
C PRO A 10 -14.75 12.24 35.91
N ALA A 11 -14.73 11.53 37.05
CA ALA A 11 -13.78 10.44 37.30
C ALA A 11 -13.97 9.33 36.26
N ILE A 12 -12.86 8.93 35.61
CA ILE A 12 -12.86 7.82 34.66
C ILE A 12 -12.87 6.51 35.47
N ASP A 13 -13.99 5.78 35.39
CA ASP A 13 -14.09 4.40 35.86
C ASP A 13 -13.34 3.47 34.90
N VAL A 14 -12.16 3.01 35.33
CA VAL A 14 -11.25 2.17 34.56
C VAL A 14 -11.71 0.71 34.39
N ASN A 15 -12.89 0.34 34.92
CA ASN A 15 -13.39 -1.05 34.88
C ASN A 15 -14.53 -1.31 33.87
N ARG A 16 -14.98 -0.31 33.07
CA ARG A 16 -16.01 -0.54 32.05
C ARG A 16 -15.43 -1.14 30.76
N ARG A 17 -15.88 -2.35 30.39
CA ARG A 17 -15.64 -2.95 29.06
C ARG A 17 -16.11 -1.99 27.95
N PRO A 18 -15.36 -1.85 26.84
CA PRO A 18 -15.74 -0.94 25.76
C PRO A 18 -17.07 -1.38 25.12
N PRO A 19 -17.92 -0.43 24.67
CA PRO A 19 -19.18 -0.76 24.03
C PRO A 19 -18.93 -1.53 22.73
N ARG A 20 -19.62 -2.68 22.59
CA ARG A 20 -19.76 -3.40 21.33
C ARG A 20 -20.75 -2.61 20.47
N GLN A 21 -20.36 -2.25 19.25
CA GLN A 21 -21.08 -1.43 18.27
C GLN A 21 -21.15 0.08 18.56
N VAL A 22 -20.80 0.86 17.53
CA VAL A 22 -20.88 2.32 17.50
C VAL A 22 -22.20 2.71 16.84
N LYS A 23 -23.08 3.41 17.57
CA LYS A 23 -24.28 4.00 16.98
C LYS A 23 -23.92 5.22 16.13
N VAL A 24 -24.46 5.26 14.90
CA VAL A 24 -24.29 6.33 13.91
C VAL A 24 -25.49 7.27 14.00
N ALA A 25 -25.25 8.58 14.16
CA ALA A 25 -26.29 9.58 13.97
C ALA A 25 -26.47 9.84 12.46
N GLY A 26 -27.57 9.36 11.88
CA GLY A 26 -27.94 9.66 10.49
C GLY A 26 -28.72 10.97 10.41
N ALA A 27 -28.28 11.90 9.57
CA ALA A 27 -29.12 13.03 9.15
C ALA A 27 -30.20 12.49 8.20
N ALA A 28 -31.40 12.25 8.73
CA ALA A 28 -32.54 11.86 7.90
C ALA A 28 -32.89 13.01 6.93
N GLY A 29 -33.04 12.69 5.63
CA GLY A 29 -33.71 13.57 4.66
C GLY A 29 -32.91 14.07 3.46
N LYS A 30 -31.63 13.74 3.27
CA LYS A 30 -30.87 14.15 2.06
C LYS A 30 -30.68 12.96 1.11
N ARG A 31 -31.29 13.03 -0.09
CA ARG A 31 -31.03 12.08 -1.19
C ARG A 31 -29.72 12.44 -1.88
N GLY A 32 -28.76 11.51 -1.91
CA GLY A 32 -27.47 11.64 -2.60
C GLY A 32 -26.48 12.58 -1.90
N GLY A 33 -25.18 12.23 -1.92
CA GLY A 33 -24.08 13.05 -1.37
C GLY A 33 -23.39 12.47 -0.12
N PHE A 34 -22.32 13.14 0.32
CA PHE A 34 -21.46 12.71 1.43
C PHE A 34 -22.02 13.13 2.79
N HIS A 35 -23.03 12.42 3.29
CA HIS A 35 -23.73 12.76 4.55
C HIS A 35 -23.31 11.91 5.75
N ARG A 36 -22.39 10.97 5.56
CA ARG A 36 -21.91 10.04 6.59
C ARG A 36 -20.39 10.08 6.65
N GLN A 37 -19.85 10.36 7.83
CA GLN A 37 -18.43 10.19 8.13
C GLN A 37 -18.26 8.96 9.03
N VAL A 38 -17.48 7.98 8.59
CA VAL A 38 -17.00 6.89 9.45
C VAL A 38 -15.67 7.34 10.03
N ARG A 39 -15.53 7.37 11.36
CA ARG A 39 -14.28 7.72 12.04
C ARG A 39 -13.67 6.47 12.65
N ILE A 40 -12.42 6.21 12.32
CA ILE A 40 -11.65 5.10 12.86
C ILE A 40 -10.70 5.65 13.92
N LYS A 41 -10.72 5.07 15.11
CA LYS A 41 -9.82 5.45 16.20
C LYS A 41 -8.64 4.48 16.23
N PHE A 42 -7.48 4.96 15.83
CA PHE A 42 -6.23 4.20 15.94
C PHE A 42 -5.70 4.24 17.38
N ALA A 43 -5.16 3.12 17.85
CA ALA A 43 -4.52 3.03 19.17
C ALA A 43 -3.25 3.91 19.25
N ARG A 44 -2.59 4.15 18.11
CA ARG A 44 -1.44 5.04 17.96
C ARG A 44 -1.74 6.15 16.95
N ARG A 45 -1.36 7.39 17.27
CA ARG A 45 -1.64 8.60 16.45
C ARG A 45 -0.38 9.29 15.92
N ASP A 46 0.80 8.76 16.21
CA ASP A 46 2.12 9.28 15.84
C ASP A 46 2.57 8.86 14.44
N GLY A 47 2.71 9.80 13.51
CA GLY A 47 3.22 9.51 12.17
C GLY A 47 2.19 9.73 11.08
N GLU A 48 2.70 10.26 9.98
CA GLU A 48 1.92 10.72 8.83
C GLU A 48 1.37 9.54 8.03
N MET A 49 0.10 9.63 7.63
CA MET A 49 -0.50 8.76 6.62
C MET A 49 -0.25 9.37 5.25
N ARG A 50 0.44 8.64 4.37
CA ARG A 50 0.83 9.15 3.05
C ARG A 50 0.22 8.41 1.87
N GLY A 51 -0.14 7.14 2.07
CA GLY A 51 -0.67 6.30 1.01
C GLY A 51 -1.92 5.57 1.47
N ILE A 52 -2.79 5.28 0.50
CA ILE A 52 -3.94 4.42 0.66
C ILE A 52 -4.01 3.49 -0.54
N SER A 53 -4.36 2.24 -0.31
CA SER A 53 -4.73 1.29 -1.35
C SER A 53 -5.85 0.38 -0.87
N TRP A 54 -6.46 -0.34 -1.80
CA TRP A 54 -7.63 -1.17 -1.55
C TRP A 54 -7.44 -2.54 -2.18
N ALA A 55 -7.89 -3.58 -1.48
CA ALA A 55 -7.98 -4.96 -1.98
C ALA A 55 -9.02 -5.72 -1.15
N ASP A 56 -9.66 -6.72 -1.74
CA ASP A 56 -10.47 -7.69 -0.99
C ASP A 56 -9.52 -8.74 -0.39
N VAL A 57 -9.11 -8.56 0.88
CA VAL A 57 -8.07 -9.42 1.48
C VAL A 57 -8.65 -10.67 2.15
N ASN A 58 -9.96 -10.73 2.33
CA ASN A 58 -10.64 -11.85 3.01
C ASN A 58 -11.57 -12.65 2.07
N GLY A 59 -11.73 -12.23 0.82
CA GLY A 59 -12.54 -12.89 -0.20
C GLY A 59 -14.04 -12.71 0.02
N ASP A 60 -14.47 -11.62 0.67
CA ASP A 60 -15.88 -11.34 0.93
C ASP A 60 -16.54 -10.43 -0.12
N GLU A 61 -15.83 -10.18 -1.23
CA GLU A 61 -16.21 -9.29 -2.34
C GLU A 61 -16.37 -7.82 -1.92
N MET A 62 -15.90 -7.45 -0.73
CA MET A 62 -15.84 -6.07 -0.25
C MET A 62 -14.39 -5.59 -0.23
N LEU A 63 -14.15 -4.39 -0.76
CA LEU A 63 -12.81 -3.81 -0.69
C LEU A 63 -12.46 -3.39 0.73
N ASP A 64 -11.28 -3.82 1.17
CA ASP A 64 -10.63 -3.46 2.43
C ASP A 64 -9.63 -2.34 2.21
N ALA A 65 -9.47 -1.45 3.19
CA ALA A 65 -8.57 -0.31 3.08
C ALA A 65 -7.23 -0.60 3.75
N TYR A 66 -6.14 -0.30 3.05
CA TYR A 66 -4.79 -0.30 3.60
C TYR A 66 -4.21 1.09 3.63
N LEU A 67 -3.89 1.56 4.82
CA LEU A 67 -3.35 2.88 5.10
C LEU A 67 -1.86 2.78 5.36
N CYS A 68 -1.08 3.47 4.53
CA CYS A 68 0.38 3.53 4.63
C CYS A 68 0.75 4.65 5.60
N ARG A 69 1.39 4.28 6.72
CA ARG A 69 1.73 5.20 7.80
C ARG A 69 3.16 4.97 8.28
N GLN A 70 3.88 6.06 8.47
CA GLN A 70 5.20 6.01 9.11
C GLN A 70 5.06 5.51 10.55
N GLY A 71 5.82 4.48 10.93
CA GLY A 71 5.75 3.86 12.26
C GLY A 71 4.67 2.78 12.44
N GLY A 72 3.87 2.48 11.41
CA GLY A 72 2.98 1.32 11.41
C GLY A 72 1.79 1.49 10.49
N ASN A 73 1.76 0.70 9.42
CA ASN A 73 0.64 0.62 8.48
C ASN A 73 -0.62 0.07 9.16
N VAL A 74 -1.79 0.30 8.54
CA VAL A 74 -3.06 -0.19 9.06
C VAL A 74 -3.87 -0.87 7.96
N LEU A 75 -4.31 -2.10 8.21
CA LEU A 75 -5.27 -2.82 7.37
C LEU A 75 -6.65 -2.79 8.05
N LEU A 76 -7.60 -2.20 7.37
CA LEU A 76 -8.98 -1.99 7.79
C LEU A 76 -9.88 -2.88 6.95
N VAL A 77 -10.34 -3.99 7.53
CA VAL A 77 -11.26 -4.91 6.87
C VAL A 77 -12.66 -4.34 6.95
N ASN A 78 -13.33 -4.27 5.81
CA ASN A 78 -14.67 -3.76 5.63
C ASN A 78 -15.67 -4.69 6.32
N GLN A 79 -16.63 -4.12 7.03
CA GLN A 79 -17.69 -4.84 7.75
C GLN A 79 -19.07 -4.39 7.24
N HIS A 80 -19.13 -3.85 6.02
CA HIS A 80 -20.29 -3.24 5.37
C HIS A 80 -20.75 -1.92 6.00
N ASP A 81 -20.93 -1.87 7.33
CA ASP A 81 -21.33 -0.66 8.06
C ASP A 81 -20.15 0.07 8.73
N GLY A 82 -18.93 -0.43 8.57
CA GLY A 82 -17.73 0.15 9.16
C GLY A 82 -16.48 -0.64 8.80
N PHE A 83 -15.42 -0.42 9.58
CA PHE A 83 -14.14 -1.08 9.39
C PHE A 83 -13.62 -1.63 10.72
N LYS A 84 -12.88 -2.74 10.64
CA LYS A 84 -12.14 -3.33 11.74
C LYS A 84 -10.65 -3.33 11.43
N ASP A 85 -9.84 -2.81 12.36
CA ASP A 85 -8.38 -2.95 12.26
C ASP A 85 -7.99 -4.42 12.44
N MET A 86 -7.46 -5.01 11.38
CA MET A 86 -7.02 -6.41 11.32
C MET A 86 -5.50 -6.53 11.11
N THR A 87 -4.76 -5.41 11.17
CA THR A 87 -3.33 -5.34 10.84
C THR A 87 -2.51 -6.44 11.51
N SER A 88 -2.50 -6.48 12.85
CA SER A 88 -1.71 -7.47 13.59
C SER A 88 -2.33 -8.86 13.54
N ALA A 89 -3.66 -8.96 13.46
CA ALA A 89 -4.37 -10.24 13.40
C ALA A 89 -4.06 -11.01 12.10
N MET A 90 -3.87 -10.27 11.00
CA MET A 90 -3.48 -10.80 9.69
C MET A 90 -1.95 -10.86 9.50
N GLY A 91 -1.15 -10.49 10.49
CA GLY A 91 0.32 -10.65 10.43
C GLY A 91 1.08 -9.52 9.72
N LEU A 92 0.42 -8.39 9.43
CA LEU A 92 1.07 -7.22 8.85
C LEU A 92 1.80 -6.41 9.92
N SER A 93 2.90 -5.79 9.49
CA SER A 93 3.76 -4.97 10.34
C SER A 93 4.62 -4.02 9.51
N GLY A 94 5.33 -3.10 10.18
CA GLY A 94 6.16 -2.10 9.52
C GLY A 94 5.36 -0.89 9.06
N GLY A 95 6.08 0.18 8.70
CA GLY A 95 5.51 1.40 8.13
C GLY A 95 5.93 1.54 6.66
N SER A 96 5.11 2.25 5.89
CA SER A 96 5.33 2.50 4.46
C SER A 96 4.70 3.83 4.04
N ARG A 97 5.01 4.26 2.82
CA ARG A 97 4.39 5.44 2.18
C ARG A 97 3.44 5.04 1.04
N ALA A 98 3.69 3.89 0.41
CA ALA A 98 2.80 3.31 -0.58
C ALA A 98 2.72 1.78 -0.43
N GLY A 99 1.59 1.22 -0.84
CA GLY A 99 1.35 -0.21 -0.88
C GLY A 99 0.48 -0.58 -2.09
N ALA A 100 0.82 -1.66 -2.78
CA ALA A 100 0.14 -2.13 -3.98
C ALA A 100 -0.16 -3.63 -3.88
N TRP A 101 -1.22 -4.06 -4.55
CA TRP A 101 -1.79 -5.41 -4.42
C TRP A 101 -1.76 -6.15 -5.75
N ALA A 102 -1.36 -7.42 -5.74
CA ALA A 102 -1.48 -8.34 -6.87
C ALA A 102 -1.31 -9.79 -6.39
N ALA A 103 -1.91 -10.76 -7.09
CA ALA A 103 -1.62 -12.18 -6.88
C ALA A 103 -0.34 -12.56 -7.65
N TYR A 104 0.85 -12.22 -7.13
CA TYR A 104 2.10 -12.39 -7.89
C TYR A 104 2.45 -13.87 -8.12
N ASN A 105 1.90 -14.74 -7.29
CA ASN A 105 2.18 -16.17 -7.28
C ASN A 105 1.13 -17.00 -8.06
N GLY A 106 0.09 -16.35 -8.58
CA GLY A 106 -1.02 -16.95 -9.33
C GLY A 106 -1.98 -17.79 -8.49
N ASP A 107 -2.18 -17.47 -7.20
CA ASP A 107 -3.13 -18.15 -6.31
C ASP A 107 -4.47 -17.39 -6.14
N ASP A 108 -4.69 -16.34 -6.93
CA ASP A 108 -5.85 -15.45 -6.88
C ASP A 108 -6.10 -14.74 -5.54
N HIS A 109 -5.14 -14.80 -4.61
CA HIS A 109 -5.18 -14.02 -3.39
C HIS A 109 -4.29 -12.77 -3.51
N PRO A 110 -4.75 -11.60 -3.05
CA PRO A 110 -3.96 -10.38 -3.16
C PRO A 110 -2.78 -10.39 -2.20
N ASP A 111 -1.56 -10.37 -2.75
CA ASP A 111 -0.32 -10.15 -2.01
C ASP A 111 0.00 -8.65 -1.94
N LEU A 112 0.64 -8.22 -0.84
CA LEU A 112 0.98 -6.82 -0.61
C LEU A 112 2.47 -6.56 -0.86
N LEU A 113 2.74 -5.59 -1.74
CA LEU A 113 4.03 -4.95 -1.89
C LEU A 113 4.00 -3.57 -1.24
N THR A 114 5.03 -3.19 -0.49
CA THR A 114 5.22 -1.80 -0.03
C THR A 114 6.45 -1.14 -0.66
N ASN A 115 6.45 0.20 -0.74
CA ASN A 115 7.59 0.98 -1.23
C ASN A 115 8.91 0.63 -0.51
N ASN A 116 8.83 0.18 0.76
CA ASN A 116 9.99 -0.20 1.54
C ASN A 116 10.64 -1.54 1.15
N PHE A 117 10.34 -2.07 -0.04
CA PHE A 117 10.75 -3.39 -0.52
C PHE A 117 10.29 -4.51 0.43
N GLN A 118 9.08 -4.35 0.99
CA GLN A 118 8.45 -5.40 1.79
C GLN A 118 7.43 -6.13 0.94
N LEU A 119 7.54 -7.45 0.91
CA LEU A 119 6.60 -8.33 0.24
C LEU A 119 5.90 -9.20 1.29
N PHE A 120 4.58 -9.15 1.30
CA PHE A 120 3.73 -9.89 2.21
C PHE A 120 2.81 -10.79 1.40
N THR A 121 3.08 -12.09 1.44
CA THR A 121 2.33 -13.09 0.67
C THR A 121 1.12 -13.55 1.46
N HIS A 122 -0.06 -13.54 0.85
CA HIS A 122 -1.29 -14.00 1.48
C HIS A 122 -1.34 -15.54 1.46
N VAL A 123 -1.35 -16.15 2.64
CA VAL A 123 -1.36 -17.61 2.80
C VAL A 123 -2.23 -17.97 3.99
N GLY A 124 -3.32 -18.72 3.73
CA GLY A 124 -4.19 -19.25 4.79
C GLY A 124 -4.88 -18.15 5.62
N GLY A 125 -5.32 -17.06 4.98
CA GLY A 125 -6.03 -15.95 5.63
C GLY A 125 -5.12 -14.99 6.41
N LYS A 126 -3.80 -15.07 6.20
CA LYS A 126 -2.79 -14.22 6.86
C LYS A 126 -1.68 -13.86 5.89
N PHE A 127 -0.93 -12.83 6.23
CA PHE A 127 0.25 -12.41 5.50
C PHE A 127 1.52 -12.97 6.11
N ARG A 128 2.33 -13.65 5.29
CA ARG A 128 3.70 -14.04 5.60
C ARG A 128 4.66 -13.00 5.04
N ASN A 129 5.64 -12.57 5.83
CA ASN A 129 6.69 -11.68 5.34
C ASN A 129 7.70 -12.46 4.47
N ASP A 130 7.62 -12.25 3.16
CA ASP A 130 8.51 -12.83 2.14
C ASP A 130 9.44 -11.79 1.50
N SER A 131 9.70 -10.68 2.19
CA SER A 131 10.58 -9.60 1.73
C SER A 131 12.00 -10.09 1.33
N LYS A 132 12.44 -11.24 1.85
CA LYS A 132 13.69 -11.91 1.46
C LYS A 132 13.75 -12.32 -0.02
N LEU A 133 12.61 -12.40 -0.70
CA LEU A 133 12.51 -12.66 -2.13
C LEU A 133 12.93 -11.43 -2.94
N LEU A 134 12.91 -10.24 -2.33
CA LEU A 134 13.40 -9.01 -2.91
C LEU A 134 14.84 -8.75 -2.46
N ARG A 135 15.68 -8.33 -3.39
CA ARG A 135 17.06 -7.90 -3.11
C ARG A 135 17.13 -6.37 -3.31
N PRO A 136 16.83 -5.59 -2.26
CA PRO A 136 16.79 -4.14 -2.40
C PRO A 136 18.20 -3.55 -2.58
N PRO A 137 18.35 -2.46 -3.35
CA PRO A 137 19.62 -1.75 -3.45
C PRO A 137 20.00 -1.08 -2.13
N LYS A 138 21.26 -0.63 -2.06
CA LYS A 138 21.72 0.38 -1.08
C LYS A 138 22.48 1.47 -1.85
N PRO A 139 22.24 2.77 -1.60
CA PRO A 139 21.26 3.36 -0.67
C PRO A 139 19.79 3.26 -1.15
N ARG A 140 18.84 3.61 -0.26
CA ARG A 140 17.38 3.54 -0.50
C ARG A 140 16.71 4.86 -0.10
N ASN A 141 15.85 5.36 -0.99
CA ASN A 141 14.89 6.43 -0.74
C ASN A 141 13.57 6.13 -1.49
N PRO A 142 12.83 5.08 -1.10
CA PRO A 142 11.67 4.66 -1.86
C PRO A 142 10.40 5.42 -1.46
N GLU A 143 9.59 5.75 -2.45
CA GLU A 143 8.36 6.54 -2.25
C GLU A 143 7.11 5.80 -2.73
N GLY A 144 7.18 5.21 -3.93
CA GLY A 144 6.09 4.50 -4.60
C GLY A 144 6.35 3.02 -4.78
N ALA A 145 5.28 2.25 -4.90
CA ALA A 145 5.29 0.83 -5.23
C ALA A 145 4.13 0.52 -6.17
N GLY A 146 4.37 -0.37 -7.13
CA GLY A 146 3.35 -0.83 -8.06
C GLY A 146 3.70 -2.18 -8.66
N TRP A 147 2.67 -2.85 -9.18
CA TRP A 147 2.78 -4.08 -9.94
C TRP A 147 2.58 -3.78 -11.43
N ILE A 148 3.41 -4.35 -12.28
CA ILE A 148 3.43 -4.10 -13.73
C ILE A 148 3.71 -5.41 -14.47
N ASP A 149 3.07 -5.68 -15.61
CA ASP A 149 3.52 -6.74 -16.53
C ASP A 149 4.42 -6.09 -17.58
N TYR A 150 5.71 -5.91 -17.29
CA TYR A 150 6.55 -5.08 -18.17
C TYR A 150 6.98 -5.84 -19.43
N ASN A 151 6.98 -7.17 -19.39
CA ASN A 151 7.47 -8.02 -20.47
C ASN A 151 6.34 -8.76 -21.23
N GLY A 152 5.08 -8.59 -20.83
CA GLY A 152 3.90 -9.16 -21.48
C GLY A 152 3.71 -10.65 -21.22
N ASP A 153 4.28 -11.19 -20.15
CA ASP A 153 4.19 -12.63 -19.84
C ASP A 153 3.05 -13.00 -18.88
N GLY A 154 2.23 -12.01 -18.52
CA GLY A 154 1.06 -12.15 -17.67
C GLY A 154 1.39 -12.31 -16.18
N ARG A 155 2.66 -12.30 -15.78
CA ARG A 155 3.03 -12.36 -14.35
C ARG A 155 3.30 -10.94 -13.84
N PRO A 156 2.72 -10.56 -12.68
CA PRO A 156 3.01 -9.27 -12.08
C PRO A 156 4.49 -9.14 -11.69
N ASP A 157 5.19 -8.21 -12.34
CA ASP A 157 6.51 -7.69 -11.98
C ASP A 157 6.39 -6.53 -10.98
N ILE A 158 7.51 -6.13 -10.40
CA ILE A 158 7.55 -5.10 -9.35
C ILE A 158 8.21 -3.83 -9.87
N LEU A 159 7.54 -2.69 -9.72
CA LEU A 159 8.08 -1.35 -9.93
C LEU A 159 8.13 -0.59 -8.59
N ILE A 160 9.31 -0.11 -8.19
CA ILE A 160 9.49 0.72 -6.98
C ILE A 160 10.23 2.00 -7.37
N THR A 161 9.63 3.15 -7.08
CA THR A 161 10.34 4.43 -7.22
C THR A 161 11.28 4.56 -6.04
N ASN A 162 12.57 4.83 -6.31
CA ASN A 162 13.62 4.88 -5.30
C ASN A 162 14.40 6.20 -5.39
N GLY A 163 13.65 7.30 -5.50
CA GLY A 163 14.13 8.68 -5.46
C GLY A 163 15.42 8.92 -6.26
N GLU A 164 16.36 9.66 -5.65
CA GLU A 164 17.70 9.96 -6.17
C GLU A 164 18.57 8.72 -6.49
N HIS A 165 18.07 7.51 -6.24
CA HIS A 165 18.76 6.25 -6.49
C HIS A 165 18.14 5.46 -7.66
N GLY A 166 17.14 6.04 -8.33
CA GLY A 166 16.56 5.59 -9.59
C GLY A 166 15.52 4.48 -9.44
N ILE A 167 14.56 4.44 -10.36
CA ILE A 167 13.45 3.48 -10.35
C ILE A 167 13.97 2.04 -10.44
N ARG A 168 13.40 1.15 -9.61
CA ARG A 168 13.74 -0.28 -9.58
C ARG A 168 12.63 -1.10 -10.24
N LEU A 169 13.04 -2.01 -11.11
CA LEU A 169 12.17 -2.98 -11.77
C LEU A 169 12.67 -4.38 -11.49
N TYR A 170 11.81 -5.23 -10.94
CA TYR A 170 12.10 -6.63 -10.69
C TYR A 170 11.15 -7.53 -11.48
N GLU A 171 11.71 -8.29 -12.41
CA GLU A 171 11.01 -9.28 -13.21
C GLU A 171 10.60 -10.48 -12.36
N ASN A 172 9.33 -10.85 -12.41
CA ASN A 172 8.78 -12.06 -11.85
C ASN A 172 9.11 -13.25 -12.76
N THR A 173 10.13 -14.00 -12.37
CA THR A 173 10.58 -15.19 -13.09
C THR A 173 9.73 -16.44 -12.80
N GLY A 174 8.68 -16.31 -11.98
CA GLY A 174 7.81 -17.40 -11.55
C GLY A 174 8.30 -18.11 -10.30
N ARG A 175 7.89 -19.38 -10.14
CA ARG A 175 8.01 -20.11 -8.87
C ARG A 175 9.46 -20.48 -8.50
N GLY A 176 9.83 -20.25 -7.23
CA GLY A 176 11.06 -20.80 -6.63
C GLY A 176 11.79 -19.82 -5.71
N PRO A 177 13.05 -20.10 -5.31
CA PRO A 177 13.82 -19.21 -4.42
C PRO A 177 14.26 -17.89 -5.08
N LYS A 178 13.97 -17.70 -6.37
CA LYS A 178 14.38 -16.55 -7.18
C LYS A 178 13.18 -15.89 -7.87
N TRP A 179 12.03 -15.80 -7.19
CA TRP A 179 10.82 -15.17 -7.73
C TRP A 179 11.11 -13.89 -8.52
N PHE A 180 11.97 -13.03 -7.99
CA PHE A 180 12.25 -11.72 -8.58
C PHE A 180 13.71 -11.57 -9.01
N ARG A 181 13.90 -11.05 -10.23
CA ARG A 181 15.21 -10.67 -10.80
C ARG A 181 15.24 -9.18 -11.07
N ASP A 182 16.23 -8.48 -10.54
CA ASP A 182 16.44 -7.07 -10.84
C ASP A 182 16.84 -6.91 -12.31
N VAL A 183 16.03 -6.16 -13.06
CA VAL A 183 16.23 -5.85 -14.48
C VAL A 183 16.29 -4.33 -14.73
N SER A 184 16.43 -3.53 -13.66
CA SER A 184 16.32 -2.07 -13.71
C SER A 184 17.21 -1.46 -14.80
N ASP A 185 18.52 -1.76 -14.79
CA ASP A 185 19.46 -1.20 -15.76
C ASP A 185 19.19 -1.73 -17.18
N LYS A 186 18.77 -3.00 -17.32
CA LYS A 186 18.42 -3.59 -18.62
C LYS A 186 17.20 -2.92 -19.25
N ALA A 187 16.25 -2.47 -18.42
CA ALA A 187 15.04 -1.78 -18.86
C ALA A 187 15.24 -0.25 -19.05
N GLY A 188 16.49 0.24 -18.99
CA GLY A 188 16.77 1.69 -19.10
C GLY A 188 16.35 2.49 -17.86
N LEU A 189 16.10 1.81 -16.74
CA LEU A 189 15.81 2.39 -15.44
C LEU A 189 17.08 2.36 -14.57
N GLY A 190 16.92 2.30 -13.24
CA GLY A 190 18.04 2.29 -12.31
C GLY A 190 18.65 3.67 -12.10
N ARG A 191 19.84 3.71 -11.50
CA ARG A 191 20.42 4.93 -10.90
C ARG A 191 20.67 6.07 -11.90
N LYS A 192 20.86 5.74 -13.18
CA LYS A 192 21.13 6.69 -14.26
C LYS A 192 20.10 6.60 -15.39
N GLY A 193 19.02 5.86 -15.16
CA GLY A 193 17.99 5.63 -16.17
C GLY A 193 16.89 6.69 -16.16
N LEU A 194 15.82 6.41 -16.91
CA LEU A 194 14.61 7.21 -16.91
C LEU A 194 14.05 7.36 -15.48
N GLY A 195 13.61 8.57 -15.15
CA GLY A 195 13.07 8.85 -13.81
C GLY A 195 14.12 8.85 -12.69
N ALA A 196 15.41 8.98 -12.99
CA ALA A 196 16.44 9.20 -11.97
C ALA A 196 16.24 10.59 -11.32
N GLY A 197 15.68 10.62 -10.12
CA GLY A 197 15.39 11.86 -9.40
C GLY A 197 14.35 11.66 -8.30
N ASN A 198 14.18 12.68 -7.46
CA ASN A 198 13.28 12.61 -6.31
C ASN A 198 11.82 12.88 -6.71
N GLY A 199 11.03 11.82 -6.80
CA GLY A 199 9.60 11.86 -7.09
C GLY A 199 8.85 10.88 -6.20
N ASP A 200 7.56 11.14 -5.99
CA ASP A 200 6.82 10.52 -4.88
C ASP A 200 5.92 9.37 -5.34
N PHE A 201 5.07 9.64 -6.34
CA PHE A 201 3.99 8.73 -6.73
C PHE A 201 4.23 8.15 -8.13
N VAL A 202 3.83 6.89 -8.31
CA VAL A 202 3.80 6.21 -9.60
C VAL A 202 2.41 5.68 -9.87
N VAL A 203 1.95 5.82 -11.11
CA VAL A 203 0.74 5.18 -11.61
C VAL A 203 1.13 4.33 -12.81
N ILE A 204 0.61 3.12 -12.87
CA ILE A 204 0.85 2.15 -13.94
C ILE A 204 -0.46 1.99 -14.70
N LEU A 205 -0.41 2.20 -16.01
CA LEU A 205 -1.53 2.04 -16.91
C LEU A 205 -1.01 1.92 -18.35
N ASP A 206 -1.80 1.30 -19.21
CA ASP A 206 -1.60 1.37 -20.66
C ASP A 206 -2.26 2.66 -21.17
N TYR A 207 -1.45 3.69 -21.49
CA TYR A 207 -2.01 5.01 -21.85
C TYR A 207 -2.31 5.15 -23.34
N ASP A 208 -1.65 4.36 -24.20
CA ASP A 208 -1.79 4.42 -25.65
C ASP A 208 -2.60 3.26 -26.25
N GLY A 209 -2.97 2.28 -25.42
CA GLY A 209 -3.82 1.14 -25.78
C GLY A 209 -3.06 0.03 -26.51
N ASP A 210 -1.73 -0.03 -26.40
CA ASP A 210 -0.91 -1.03 -27.08
C ASP A 210 -0.86 -2.40 -26.37
N GLY A 211 -1.51 -2.51 -25.20
CA GLY A 211 -1.57 -3.70 -24.38
C GLY A 211 -0.33 -3.92 -23.50
N ARG A 212 0.62 -3.00 -23.50
CA ARG A 212 1.80 -3.00 -22.62
C ARG A 212 1.65 -1.89 -21.60
N PRO A 213 1.59 -2.21 -20.29
CA PRO A 213 1.52 -1.17 -19.29
C PRO A 213 2.73 -0.23 -19.33
N ASP A 214 2.46 1.06 -19.30
CA ASP A 214 3.39 2.16 -19.10
C ASP A 214 3.38 2.62 -17.65
N PHE A 215 4.19 3.63 -17.32
CA PHE A 215 4.03 4.31 -16.04
C PHE A 215 4.24 5.82 -16.11
N LEU A 216 3.45 6.53 -15.30
CA LEU A 216 3.63 7.94 -15.00
C LEU A 216 4.24 8.08 -13.60
N TYR A 217 5.39 8.74 -13.52
CA TYR A 217 6.10 9.01 -12.28
C TYR A 217 6.12 10.52 -12.00
N ASN A 218 5.66 10.89 -10.80
CA ASN A 218 5.60 12.28 -10.36
C ASN A 218 7.02 12.75 -9.94
N LEU A 219 7.82 13.11 -10.94
CA LEU A 219 9.16 13.68 -10.80
C LEU A 219 9.23 14.99 -11.60
N ALA A 220 9.50 16.11 -10.92
CA ALA A 220 9.56 17.45 -11.53
C ALA A 220 8.32 17.74 -12.41
N ASP A 221 8.49 17.94 -13.71
CA ASP A 221 7.40 18.17 -14.67
C ASP A 221 6.58 16.91 -15.01
N GLY A 222 6.92 15.77 -14.40
CA GLY A 222 6.34 14.45 -14.65
C GLY A 222 7.17 13.64 -15.65
N VAL A 223 7.25 12.33 -15.42
CA VAL A 223 7.90 11.37 -16.34
C VAL A 223 6.87 10.34 -16.77
N LEU A 224 6.47 10.39 -18.04
CA LEU A 224 5.77 9.29 -18.70
C LEU A 224 6.81 8.36 -19.33
N ALA A 225 6.92 7.14 -18.82
CA ALA A 225 7.80 6.12 -19.36
C ALA A 225 6.99 5.15 -20.20
N HIS A 226 7.17 5.23 -21.51
CA HIS A 226 6.48 4.38 -22.48
C HIS A 226 7.17 3.00 -22.61
N ASN A 227 6.40 1.93 -22.49
CA ASN A 227 6.88 0.56 -22.60
C ASN A 227 6.85 0.08 -24.05
N THR A 228 8.02 0.13 -24.69
CA THR A 228 8.20 -0.32 -26.09
C THR A 228 8.29 -1.84 -26.26
N GLY A 229 8.17 -2.62 -25.19
CA GLY A 229 8.30 -4.08 -25.21
C GLY A 229 9.75 -4.58 -25.22
N ARG A 230 9.91 -5.90 -25.31
CA ARG A 230 11.19 -6.59 -25.51
C ARG A 230 11.43 -6.94 -26.97
#